data_AF-A0A3M8AT31-F1
#
_entry.id   AF-A0A3M8AT31-F1
#
_cell.length_a   1.000
_cell.length_b   1.000
_cell.length_c   1.000
_cell.angle_alpha   90.00
_cell.angle_beta   90.00
_cell.angle_gamma   90.00
#
_symmetry.space_group_name_H-M   'P 1'
#
loop_
_entity.id
_entity.type
_entity.pdbx_description
1 polymer ?
#
loop_
_entity_poly.entity_id
_entity_poly.type
_entity_poly.pdbx_seq_one_letter_code
_entity_poly.pdbx_strand_id
1 'polypeptide(L)' 'MRRPPNRQRKQLLAQAEQILMDEMPIVPIYHNTETWVQKENVKGVLIDGLGFIDWKWATVE' A
#
# COMPACT_ATOMS: atom_id res chain seq x y z
N MET A 1 6.67 -6.51 16.80
CA MET A 1 7.10 -7.49 15.76
C MET A 1 5.90 -7.84 14.88
N ARG A 2 5.83 -7.29 13.67
CA ARG A 2 4.78 -7.62 12.70
C ARG A 2 5.07 -9.01 12.14
N ARG A 3 4.32 -10.03 12.58
CA ARG A 3 4.50 -11.40 12.10
C ARG A 3 4.17 -11.44 10.60
N PRO A 4 5.09 -11.87 9.71
CA PRO A 4 4.78 -11.97 8.30
C PRO A 4 3.62 -12.96 8.10
N PRO A 5 2.76 -12.78 7.08
CA PRO A 5 1.67 -13.70 6.83
C PRO A 5 2.23 -15.11 6.62
N ASN A 6 1.81 -16.07 7.44
CA ASN A 6 2.16 -17.47 7.24
C ASN A 6 1.56 -17.99 5.92
N ARG A 7 2.13 -19.06 5.35
CA ARG A 7 1.69 -19.62 4.06
C ARG A 7 0.18 -19.94 4.08
N GLN A 8 -0.32 -20.46 5.19
CA GLN A 8 -1.73 -20.80 5.37
C GLN A 8 -2.66 -19.57 5.27
N ARG A 9 -2.31 -18.43 5.89
CA ARG A 9 -3.09 -17.18 5.77
C ARG A 9 -3.11 -16.66 4.34
N LYS A 10 -2.01 -16.77 3.60
CA LYS A 10 -1.98 -16.35 2.18
C LYS A 10 -2.91 -17.22 1.32
N GLN A 11 -2.92 -18.53 1.57
CA GLN A 11 -3.78 -19.46 0.83
C GLN A 11 -5.28 -19.21 1.11
N LEU A 12 -5.64 -18.94 2.37
CA LEU A 12 -7.01 -18.56 2.74
C LEU A 12 -7.47 -17.25 2.07
N LEU A 13 -6.58 -16.25 1.98
CA LEU A 13 -6.90 -14.99 1.28
C LEU A 13 -7.13 -15.20 -0.21
N ALA A 14 -6.32 -16.05 -0.86
CA ALA A 14 -6.51 -16.37 -2.28
C ALA A 14 -7.84 -17.11 -2.54
N GLN A 15 -8.25 -18.01 -1.64
CA GLN A 15 -9.54 -18.68 -1.73
C GLN A 15 -10.71 -17.70 -1.57
N ALA A 16 -10.60 -16.75 -0.65
CA ALA A 16 -11.61 -15.71 -0.47
C ALA A 16 -11.70 -14.78 -1.70
N GLU A 17 -10.57 -14.43 -2.30
CA GLU A 17 -10.52 -13.65 -3.54
C GLU A 17 -11.22 -14.39 -4.69
N GLN A 18 -11.03 -15.71 -4.82
CA GLN A 18 -11.72 -16.52 -5.83
C GLN A 18 -13.24 -16.47 -5.66
N ILE A 19 -13.75 -16.59 -4.44
CA ILE A 19 -15.20 -16.51 -4.16
C ILE A 19 -15.75 -15.14 -4.57
N LEU A 20 -15.04 -14.06 -4.26
CA LEU A 20 -15.44 -12.71 -4.67
C LEU A 20 -15.47 -12.53 -6.19
N MET A 21 -14.60 -13.21 -6.92
CA MET A 21 -14.59 -13.20 -8.39
C MET A 21 -15.72 -14.06 -8.97
N ASP A 22 -16.04 -15.20 -8.35
CA ASP A 22 -17.07 -16.13 -8.81
C ASP A 22 -18.50 -15.59 -8.56
N GLU A 23 -18.73 -14.99 -7.39
CA GLU A 23 -20.04 -14.44 -7.02
C GLU A 23 -20.27 -13.03 -7.60
N MET A 24 -19.21 -12.36 -8.05
CA MET A 24 -19.19 -10.97 -8.53
C MET A 24 -20.02 -9.94 -7.70
N PRO A 25 -20.06 -9.98 -6.35
CA PRO A 25 -20.81 -8.99 -5.57
C PRO A 25 -20.17 -7.59 -5.62
N ILE A 26 -18.87 -7.52 -5.90
CA ILE A 26 -18.08 -6.29 -5.94
C ILE A 26 -17.11 -6.40 -7.12
N VAL A 27 -17.09 -5.41 -8.01
CA VAL A 27 -16.19 -5.36 -9.17
C VAL A 27 -15.17 -4.23 -9.00
N PRO A 28 -13.85 -4.50 -9.06
CA PRO A 28 -12.84 -3.47 -8.99
C PRO A 28 -12.85 -2.64 -10.28
N ILE A 29 -13.00 -1.32 -10.16
CA ILE A 29 -13.00 -0.40 -11.31
C ILE A 29 -11.57 0.09 -11.59
N TYR A 30 -10.81 0.44 -10.55
CA TYR A 30 -9.40 0.85 -10.64
C TYR A 30 -8.73 0.78 -9.26
N HIS A 31 -7.39 0.70 -9.26
CA HIS A 31 -6.56 0.85 -8.07
C HIS A 31 -5.97 2.26 -8.07
N ASN A 32 -6.17 3.02 -6.99
CA ASN A 32 -5.67 4.38 -6.87
C ASN A 32 -4.15 4.42 -6.79
N THR A 33 -3.53 5.32 -7.55
CA THR A 33 -2.13 5.71 -7.38
C THR A 33 -2.07 7.11 -6.78
N GLU A 34 -1.29 7.28 -5.72
CA GLU A 34 -1.05 8.60 -5.16
C GLU A 34 0.06 9.32 -5.93
N THR A 35 -0.25 10.53 -6.42
CA THR A 35 0.74 11.39 -7.08
C THR A 35 1.38 12.31 -6.05
N TRP A 36 2.71 12.35 -6.02
CA TRP A 36 3.47 13.23 -5.11
C TRP A 36 4.51 14.05 -5.88
N VAL A 37 4.90 15.18 -5.30
CA VAL A 37 5.92 16.08 -5.85
C VAL A 37 6.93 16.41 -4.75
N GLN A 38 8.21 16.49 -5.12
CA GLN A 38 9.28 16.85 -4.20
C GLN A 38 10.17 17.91 -4.83
N LYS A 39 10.39 18.99 -4.09
CA LYS A 39 11.37 20.02 -4.47
C LYS A 39 12.78 19.45 -4.33
N GLU A 40 13.66 19.79 -5.27
CA GLU A 40 15.03 19.25 -5.33
C GLU A 40 15.85 19.52 -4.06
N ASN A 41 15.60 20.66 -3.40
CA ASN A 41 16.30 21.09 -2.19
C ASN A 41 15.72 20.51 -0.88
N VAL A 42 14.67 19.69 -0.96
CA VAL A 42 14.10 19.01 0.19
C VAL A 42 14.60 17.57 0.19
N LYS A 43 15.39 17.18 1.20
CA LYS A 43 15.97 15.84 1.34
C LYS A 43 15.35 15.11 2.54
N GLY A 44 15.46 13.79 2.57
CA GLY A 44 15.08 12.97 3.74
C GLY A 44 13.57 12.74 3.95
N VAL A 45 12.73 13.07 2.97
CA VAL A 45 11.28 12.77 3.00
C VAL A 45 11.05 11.28 2.74
N LEU A 46 10.21 10.64 3.55
CA LEU A 46 9.81 9.24 3.37
C LEU A 46 8.31 9.17 3.09
N ILE A 47 7.92 8.34 2.13
CA ILE A 47 6.51 8.00 1.89
C ILE A 47 6.33 6.56 2.34
N ASP A 48 5.41 6.33 3.28
CA ASP A 48 5.17 4.99 3.81
C ASP A 48 4.34 4.12 2.85
N GLY A 49 4.21 2.83 3.17
CA GLY A 49 3.44 1.89 2.35
C GLY A 49 1.92 2.13 2.33
N LEU A 50 1.42 3.13 3.06
CA LEU A 50 0.04 3.58 3.06
C LEU A 50 -0.14 4.92 2.34
N GLY A 51 0.94 5.54 1.86
CA GLY A 51 0.91 6.83 1.16
C GLY A 51 1.16 8.05 2.06
N PHE A 52 1.34 7.88 3.36
CA PHE A 52 1.58 9.01 4.26
C PHE A 52 3.02 9.52 4.13
N ILE A 53 3.15 10.85 4.15
CA ILE A 53 4.45 11.51 4.11
C ILE A 53 4.98 11.69 5.54
N ASP A 54 6.13 11.08 5.81
CA ASP A 54 6.91 11.28 7.03
C ASP A 54 7.97 12.36 6.82
N TRP A 55 7.81 13.46 7.56
CA TRP A 55 8.68 14.63 7.54
C TRP A 55 9.74 14.64 8.65
N LYS A 56 9.75 13.63 9.53
CA LYS A 56 10.61 13.60 10.72
C LYS A 56 12.10 13.77 10.40
N TRP A 57 12.52 13.27 9.24
CA TRP A 57 13.92 13.28 8.79
C TRP A 57 14.15 14.25 7.64
N ALA A 58 13.15 15.10 7.34
CA ALA A 58 13.23 16.02 6.23
C ALA A 58 14.12 17.22 6.54
N THR A 59 14.97 17.60 5.59
CA THR A 59 15.83 18.78 5.67
C THR A 59 15.66 19.64 4.42
N VAL A 60 15.89 20.94 4.57
CA VAL A 60 15.98 21.88 3.46
C VAL A 60 17.42 22.34 3.37
N GLU A 61 18.04 22.12 2.22
CA GLU A 61 19.38 22.60 1.88
C GLU A 61 19.31 23.89 1.07
#